data_AF-A0A6P7TQN5-F1
#
_entry.id   AF-A0A6P7TQN5-F1
#
_cell.length_a   1.000
_cell.length_b   1.000
_cell.length_c   1.000
_cell.angle_alpha   90.00
_cell.angle_beta   90.00
_cell.angle_gamma   90.00
#
_symmetry.space_group_name_H-M   'P 1'
#
loop_
_entity.id
_entity.type
_entity.pdbx_description
1 polymer ?
#
loop_
_entity_poly.entity_id
_entity_poly.type
_entity_poly.pdbx_seq_one_letter_code
_entity_poly.pdbx_strand_id
1 'polypeptide(L)'
;MVSYCAEYFVNKGHIEKAITVLINSGQPCDALELCNTHKIVLTPQLSFKILSKLETQKRSSLHESTISSLALNCMNNGQYEVASRLYTLSGQTENALKALIRGGDTERVLRVANLSRDPQLYIMAGNYLQSLNWSETPSLMKEILRLYSKAKAHHLIANFYCACAQLEIDEYRDYNKATLAWGEAIGYYQKANSADIPKRGPQMSPHFGDRIGLGGNLQEKMEERENYDENIADLRERIRLASVFDGVVGGRMKGEEEQKCRQLLEEPGIDRAVRTVHVRAYLCGLYYSFEDWRKAYEHVAVLERELGRRVSEYVSRDMLDRIRREVGVGGVDEDVFDEIEDLC
;
A
#
# COMPACT_ATOMS: atom_id res chain seq x y z
N MET A 1 47.73 -10.77 24.40
CA MET A 1 47.27 -11.81 25.36
C MET A 1 45.83 -12.23 25.07
N VAL A 2 44.90 -11.29 24.91
CA VAL A 2 43.49 -11.60 24.56
C VAL A 2 43.35 -12.21 23.16
N SER A 3 44.06 -11.68 22.16
CA SER A 3 44.09 -12.23 20.78
C SER A 3 44.46 -13.72 20.75
N TYR A 4 45.47 -14.10 21.53
CA TYR A 4 45.92 -15.49 21.66
C TYR A 4 44.85 -16.40 22.29
N CYS A 5 44.11 -15.91 23.30
CA CYS A 5 43.00 -16.66 23.89
C CYS A 5 41.84 -16.84 22.89
N ALA A 6 41.53 -15.80 22.11
CA ALA A 6 40.51 -15.87 21.07
C ALA A 6 40.88 -16.87 19.97
N GLU A 7 42.11 -16.80 19.44
CA GLU A 7 42.65 -17.76 18.47
C GLU A 7 42.65 -19.20 18.99
N TYR A 8 42.99 -19.41 20.27
CA TYR A 8 42.93 -20.72 20.90
C TYR A 8 41.50 -21.30 20.87
N PHE A 9 40.49 -20.51 21.22
CA PHE A 9 39.10 -20.96 21.18
C PHE A 9 38.60 -21.20 19.75
N VAL A 10 39.05 -20.40 18.78
CA VAL A 10 38.76 -20.61 17.35
C VAL A 10 39.36 -21.93 16.86
N ASN A 11 40.63 -22.20 17.19
CA ASN A 11 41.31 -23.45 16.82
C ASN A 11 40.68 -24.70 17.46
N LYS A 12 40.01 -24.54 18.61
CA LYS A 12 39.25 -25.60 19.27
C LYS A 12 37.80 -25.72 18.78
N GLY A 13 37.36 -24.88 17.84
CA GLY A 13 35.98 -24.86 17.33
C GLY A 13 34.96 -24.21 18.26
N HIS A 14 35.40 -23.59 19.37
CA HIS A 14 34.52 -22.92 20.33
C HIS A 14 34.37 -21.42 20.02
N ILE A 15 33.74 -21.11 18.90
CA ILE A 15 33.74 -19.75 18.35
C ILE A 15 32.90 -18.77 19.18
N GLU A 16 31.77 -19.20 19.78
CA GLU A 16 30.97 -18.34 20.68
C GLU A 16 31.75 -17.85 21.91
N LYS A 17 32.63 -18.71 22.45
CA LYS A 17 33.50 -18.35 23.57
C LYS A 17 34.58 -17.38 23.14
N ALA A 18 35.14 -17.56 21.93
CA ALA A 18 36.09 -16.61 21.35
C ALA A 18 35.47 -15.21 21.19
N ILE A 19 34.26 -15.14 20.63
CA ILE A 19 33.48 -13.90 20.48
C ILE A 19 33.22 -13.26 21.85
N THR A 20 32.80 -14.04 22.85
CA THR A 20 32.53 -13.53 24.20
C THR A 20 33.78 -12.95 24.86
N VAL A 21 34.93 -13.62 24.70
CA VAL A 21 36.22 -13.13 25.22
C VAL A 21 36.62 -11.81 24.57
N LEU A 22 36.45 -11.68 23.25
CA LEU A 22 36.75 -10.46 22.50
C LEU A 22 35.80 -9.29 22.84
N ILE A 23 34.52 -9.57 23.09
CA ILE A 23 33.57 -8.54 23.54
C ILE A 23 33.93 -8.05 24.94
N ASN A 24 34.24 -8.97 25.85
CA ASN A 24 34.56 -8.63 27.24
C ASN A 24 35.89 -7.87 27.37
N SER A 25 36.84 -8.12 26.46
CA SER A 25 38.12 -7.40 26.41
C SER A 25 38.03 -6.02 25.77
N GLY A 26 36.88 -5.63 25.23
CA GLY A 26 36.69 -4.34 24.55
C GLY A 26 37.13 -4.32 23.10
N GLN A 27 37.23 -5.47 22.43
CA GLN A 27 37.54 -5.61 21.01
C GLN A 27 36.31 -6.13 20.22
N PRO A 28 35.22 -5.35 20.10
CA PRO A 28 34.03 -5.82 19.40
C PRO A 28 34.30 -6.00 17.89
N CYS A 29 35.13 -5.16 17.26
CA CYS A 29 35.44 -5.27 15.82
C CYS A 29 36.02 -6.64 15.43
N ASP A 30 37.01 -7.13 16.17
CA ASP A 30 37.63 -8.42 15.92
C ASP A 30 36.62 -9.56 16.12
N ALA A 31 35.70 -9.40 17.09
CA ALA A 31 34.60 -10.32 17.31
C ALA A 31 33.62 -10.34 16.11
N LEU A 32 33.37 -9.18 15.48
CA LEU A 32 32.52 -9.07 14.29
C LEU A 32 33.13 -9.72 13.06
N GLU A 33 34.43 -9.55 12.86
CA GLU A 33 35.15 -10.17 11.74
C GLU A 33 35.12 -11.70 11.85
N LEU A 34 35.28 -12.23 13.07
CA LEU A 34 35.09 -13.65 13.37
C LEU A 34 33.65 -14.14 13.08
N CYS A 35 32.64 -13.34 13.41
CA CYS A 35 31.24 -13.67 13.08
C CYS A 35 31.03 -13.76 11.56
N ASN A 36 31.60 -12.82 10.80
CA ASN A 36 31.50 -12.79 9.34
C ASN A 36 32.24 -13.97 8.70
N THR A 37 33.45 -14.27 9.16
CA THR A 37 34.31 -15.33 8.62
C THR A 37 33.68 -16.70 8.82
N HIS A 38 33.09 -16.96 9.99
CA HIS A 38 32.49 -18.25 10.32
C HIS A 38 30.99 -18.35 10.03
N LYS A 39 30.36 -17.30 9.45
CA LYS A 39 28.92 -17.23 9.13
C LYS A 39 28.01 -17.69 10.27
N ILE A 40 28.33 -17.29 11.50
CA ILE A 40 27.60 -17.74 12.69
C ILE A 40 26.26 -17.00 12.77
N VAL A 41 25.19 -17.76 13.02
CA VAL A 41 23.90 -17.19 13.42
C VAL A 41 24.06 -16.61 14.81
N LEU A 42 24.22 -15.29 14.89
CA LEU A 42 24.31 -14.58 16.15
C LEU A 42 23.06 -14.85 16.97
N THR A 43 23.20 -15.24 18.24
CA THR A 43 22.05 -15.30 19.16
C THR A 43 21.66 -13.87 19.59
N PRO A 44 20.37 -13.60 19.90
CA PRO A 44 19.93 -12.27 20.34
C PRO A 44 20.73 -11.73 21.53
N GLN A 45 21.11 -12.60 22.47
CA GLN A 45 21.86 -12.22 23.66
C GLN A 45 23.30 -11.78 23.33
N LEU A 46 23.94 -12.43 22.35
CA LEU A 46 25.27 -12.03 21.89
C LEU A 46 25.22 -10.72 21.10
N SER A 47 24.22 -10.56 20.23
CA SER A 47 24.07 -9.35 19.41
C SER A 47 23.79 -8.11 20.26
N PHE A 48 23.00 -8.22 21.33
CA PHE A 48 22.82 -7.13 22.31
C PHE A 48 24.10 -6.79 23.09
N LYS A 49 24.89 -7.79 23.51
CA LYS A 49 26.16 -7.54 24.22
C LYS A 49 27.14 -6.77 23.34
N ILE A 50 27.27 -7.18 22.07
CA ILE A 50 28.08 -6.51 21.05
C ILE A 50 27.59 -5.06 20.89
N LEU A 51 26.28 -4.86 20.70
CA LEU A 51 25.70 -3.53 20.54
C LEU A 51 26.01 -2.60 21.72
N SER A 52 25.82 -3.09 22.96
CA SER A 52 26.06 -2.28 24.18
C SER A 52 27.50 -1.78 24.28
N LYS A 53 28.47 -2.56 23.79
CA LYS A 53 29.89 -2.20 23.79
C LYS A 53 30.21 -1.25 22.64
N LEU A 54 29.61 -1.45 21.46
CA LEU A 54 29.78 -0.56 20.31
C LEU A 54 29.24 0.85 20.57
N GLU A 55 28.14 1.01 21.31
CA GLU A 55 27.58 2.32 21.67
C GLU A 55 28.55 3.15 22.54
N THR A 56 29.46 2.51 23.26
CA THR A 56 30.43 3.17 24.16
C THR A 56 31.75 3.55 23.51
N GLN A 57 32.05 3.06 22.29
CA GLN A 57 33.35 3.27 21.64
C GLN A 57 33.34 4.45 20.66
N LYS A 58 34.50 5.11 20.49
CA LYS A 58 34.66 6.22 19.52
C LYS A 58 34.59 5.68 18.10
N ARG A 59 33.80 6.36 17.24
CA ARG A 59 33.61 6.00 15.82
C ARG A 59 34.91 6.18 15.02
N SER A 60 35.38 5.11 14.38
CA SER A 60 36.37 5.14 13.30
C SER A 60 35.71 4.73 11.97
N SER A 61 36.31 5.06 10.81
CA SER A 61 35.72 4.73 9.50
C SER A 61 35.67 3.22 9.21
N LEU A 62 36.70 2.46 9.60
CA LEU A 62 36.66 0.98 9.52
C LEU A 62 35.52 0.38 10.36
N HIS A 63 35.23 0.99 11.50
CA HIS A 63 34.17 0.55 12.41
C HIS A 63 32.78 0.66 11.76
N GLU A 64 32.54 1.64 10.89
CA GLU A 64 31.26 1.81 10.20
C GLU A 64 30.98 0.66 9.21
N SER A 65 31.95 0.30 8.37
CA SER A 65 31.81 -0.81 7.40
C SER A 65 31.59 -2.17 8.06
N THR A 66 32.25 -2.40 9.20
CA THR A 66 32.14 -3.64 9.98
C THR A 66 30.76 -3.73 10.64
N ILE A 67 30.25 -2.61 11.19
CA ILE A 67 28.90 -2.52 11.75
C ILE A 67 27.84 -2.76 10.67
N SER A 68 27.99 -2.18 9.47
CA SER A 68 27.01 -2.38 8.41
C SER A 68 26.94 -3.83 7.94
N SER A 69 28.09 -4.49 7.85
CA SER A 69 28.18 -5.92 7.50
C SER A 69 27.51 -6.79 8.58
N LEU A 70 27.71 -6.46 9.86
CA LEU A 70 27.02 -7.10 10.96
C LEU A 70 25.50 -6.87 10.91
N ALA A 71 25.07 -5.64 10.69
CA ALA A 71 23.67 -5.28 10.61
C ALA A 71 22.95 -6.08 9.50
N LEU A 72 23.63 -6.29 8.37
CA LEU A 72 23.13 -7.14 7.28
C LEU A 72 22.99 -8.60 7.70
N ASN A 73 23.96 -9.15 8.44
CA ASN A 73 23.85 -10.51 8.98
C ASN A 73 22.71 -10.63 10.00
N CYS A 74 22.54 -9.64 10.89
CA CYS A 74 21.42 -9.58 11.82
C CYS A 74 20.08 -9.51 11.08
N MET A 75 20.01 -8.75 9.97
CA MET A 75 18.84 -8.66 9.10
C MET A 75 18.48 -10.03 8.48
N ASN A 76 19.48 -10.76 7.97
CA ASN A 76 19.29 -12.08 7.38
C ASN A 76 18.90 -13.14 8.42
N ASN A 77 19.35 -12.97 9.66
CA ASN A 77 19.02 -13.84 10.79
C ASN A 77 17.68 -13.48 11.47
N GLY A 78 16.90 -12.54 10.91
CA GLY A 78 15.59 -12.14 11.46
C GLY A 78 15.64 -11.26 12.71
N GLN A 79 16.82 -10.75 13.10
CA GLN A 79 17.00 -9.87 14.27
C GLN A 79 16.86 -8.40 13.88
N TYR A 80 15.63 -8.01 13.52
CA TYR A 80 15.33 -6.70 12.96
C TYR A 80 15.58 -5.54 13.92
N GLU A 81 15.30 -5.70 15.23
CA GLU A 81 15.52 -4.64 16.22
C GLU A 81 17.01 -4.31 16.37
N VAL A 82 17.86 -5.33 16.48
CA VAL A 82 19.30 -5.16 16.62
C VAL A 82 19.90 -4.61 15.32
N ALA A 83 19.45 -5.12 14.16
CA ALA A 83 19.86 -4.61 12.85
C ALA A 83 19.55 -3.11 12.70
N SER A 84 18.35 -2.66 13.10
CA SER A 84 17.97 -1.25 13.02
C SER A 84 18.87 -0.33 13.85
N ARG A 85 19.20 -0.73 15.08
CA ARG A 85 20.11 0.02 15.95
C ARG A 85 21.52 0.09 15.38
N LEU A 86 22.04 -1.03 14.86
CA LEU A 86 23.35 -1.08 14.21
C LEU A 86 23.41 -0.18 12.97
N TYR A 87 22.39 -0.21 12.11
CA TYR A 87 22.30 0.68 10.95
C TYR A 87 22.21 2.16 11.35
N THR A 88 21.50 2.47 12.45
CA THR A 88 21.45 3.84 12.99
C THR A 88 22.82 4.28 13.51
N LEU A 89 23.57 3.38 14.16
CA LEU A 89 24.94 3.66 14.63
C LEU A 89 25.91 3.90 13.48
N SER A 90 25.74 3.19 12.36
CA SER A 90 26.51 3.34 11.13
C SER A 90 25.96 4.42 10.17
N GLY A 91 25.10 5.33 10.65
CA GLY A 91 24.56 6.44 9.84
C GLY A 91 23.64 6.05 8.68
N GLN A 92 23.29 4.78 8.51
CA GLN A 92 22.48 4.25 7.41
C GLN A 92 21.00 4.22 7.78
N THR A 93 20.38 5.39 7.80
CA THR A 93 18.96 5.55 8.18
C THR A 93 17.99 4.79 7.28
N GLU A 94 18.29 4.65 5.98
CA GLU A 94 17.46 3.89 5.04
C GLU A 94 17.41 2.40 5.40
N ASN A 95 18.57 1.79 5.65
CA ASN A 95 18.64 0.38 6.04
C ASN A 95 18.07 0.15 7.44
N ALA A 96 18.25 1.12 8.34
CA ALA A 96 17.61 1.09 9.66
C ALA A 96 16.08 1.08 9.55
N LEU A 97 15.51 1.87 8.65
CA LEU A 97 14.07 1.94 8.43
C LEU A 97 13.55 0.66 7.74
N LYS A 98 14.28 0.11 6.76
CA LYS A 98 13.96 -1.21 6.15
C LYS A 98 13.93 -2.32 7.20
N ALA A 99 14.85 -2.30 8.17
CA ALA A 99 14.87 -3.29 9.24
C ALA A 99 13.62 -3.17 10.13
N LEU A 100 13.23 -1.95 10.51
CA LEU A 100 12.03 -1.72 11.32
C LEU A 100 10.75 -2.13 10.60
N ILE A 101 10.66 -1.87 9.30
CA ILE A 101 9.54 -2.28 8.45
C ILE A 101 9.40 -3.80 8.45
N ARG A 102 10.50 -4.55 8.28
CA ARG A 102 10.47 -6.03 8.37
C ARG A 102 10.14 -6.53 9.77
N GLY A 103 10.51 -5.77 10.80
CA GLY A 103 10.16 -6.05 12.19
C GLY A 103 8.71 -5.70 12.56
N GLY A 104 7.97 -4.98 11.71
CA GLY A 104 6.57 -4.62 11.97
C GLY A 104 6.35 -3.47 12.96
N ASP A 105 7.41 -2.78 13.42
CA ASP A 105 7.32 -1.76 14.47
C ASP A 105 6.93 -0.39 13.89
N THR A 106 5.62 -0.13 13.81
CA THR A 106 5.04 1.08 13.21
C THR A 106 5.47 2.37 13.91
N GLU A 107 5.51 2.39 15.24
CA GLU A 107 5.89 3.59 15.99
C GLU A 107 7.36 3.96 15.76
N ARG A 108 8.26 2.97 15.78
CA ARG A 108 9.69 3.23 15.50
C ARG A 108 9.89 3.67 14.06
N VAL A 109 9.19 3.08 13.10
CA VAL A 109 9.20 3.53 11.68
C VAL A 109 8.84 5.01 11.59
N LEU A 110 7.74 5.43 12.23
CA LEU A 110 7.31 6.83 12.22
C LEU A 110 8.30 7.77 12.91
N ARG A 111 8.87 7.37 14.05
CA ARG A 111 9.88 8.17 14.76
C ARG A 111 11.14 8.38 13.91
N VAL A 112 11.66 7.31 13.31
CA VAL A 112 12.85 7.36 12.45
C VAL A 112 12.60 8.22 11.21
N ALA A 113 11.49 8.00 10.50
CA ALA A 113 11.15 8.80 9.32
C ALA A 113 11.05 10.31 9.65
N ASN A 114 10.39 10.67 10.76
CA ASN A 114 10.28 12.06 11.21
C ASN A 114 11.62 12.67 11.62
N LEU A 115 12.53 11.88 12.20
CA LEU A 115 13.85 12.33 12.61
C LEU A 115 14.77 12.57 11.41
N SER A 116 14.69 11.71 10.38
CA SER A 116 15.60 11.78 9.23
C SER A 116 15.34 12.96 8.29
N ARG A 117 14.12 13.50 8.23
CA ARG A 117 13.73 14.61 7.34
C ARG A 117 14.03 14.40 5.86
N ASP A 118 14.13 13.14 5.43
CA ASP A 118 14.42 12.75 4.06
C ASP A 118 13.12 12.37 3.31
N PRO A 119 12.82 13.01 2.17
CA PRO A 119 11.69 12.65 1.32
C PRO A 119 11.57 11.16 0.99
N GLN A 120 12.69 10.48 0.71
CA GLN A 120 12.69 9.05 0.35
C GLN A 120 12.25 8.17 1.52
N LEU A 121 12.67 8.51 2.74
CA LEU A 121 12.30 7.78 3.95
C LEU A 121 10.84 8.02 4.34
N TYR A 122 10.32 9.23 4.09
CA TYR A 122 8.89 9.49 4.24
C TYR A 122 8.04 8.66 3.28
N ILE A 123 8.45 8.54 2.01
CA ILE A 123 7.78 7.69 1.01
C ILE A 123 7.79 6.23 1.46
N MET A 124 8.96 5.72 1.88
CA MET A 124 9.09 4.33 2.32
C MET A 124 8.22 4.02 3.55
N ALA A 125 8.16 4.94 4.53
CA ALA A 125 7.27 4.82 5.67
C ALA A 125 5.79 4.85 5.26
N GLY A 126 5.41 5.76 4.35
CA GLY A 126 4.04 5.84 3.83
C GLY A 126 3.60 4.56 3.11
N ASN A 127 4.45 4.01 2.25
CA ASN A 127 4.17 2.76 1.52
C ASN A 127 4.02 1.57 2.47
N TYR A 128 4.82 1.52 3.54
CA TYR A 128 4.66 0.52 4.57
C TYR A 128 3.30 0.65 5.28
N LEU A 129 2.90 1.86 5.68
CA LEU A 129 1.60 2.06 6.33
C LEU A 129 0.41 1.73 5.42
N GLN A 130 0.54 1.91 4.10
CA GLN A 130 -0.48 1.48 3.13
C GLN A 130 -0.66 -0.04 3.08
N SER A 131 0.38 -0.82 3.42
CA SER A 131 0.29 -2.28 3.49
C SER A 131 -0.39 -2.80 4.76
N LEU A 132 -0.67 -1.91 5.73
CA LEU A 132 -1.41 -2.23 6.94
C LEU A 132 -2.91 -2.00 6.76
N ASN A 133 -3.72 -2.37 7.74
CA ASN A 133 -5.17 -2.13 7.75
C ASN A 133 -5.50 -0.65 8.07
N TRP A 134 -5.16 0.26 7.15
CA TRP A 134 -5.43 1.68 7.29
C TRP A 134 -6.93 2.03 7.16
N SER A 135 -7.75 1.14 6.59
CA SER A 135 -9.20 1.28 6.45
C SER A 135 -9.92 1.34 7.79
N GLU A 136 -9.51 0.50 8.74
CA GLU A 136 -10.11 0.42 10.08
C GLU A 136 -9.62 1.55 11.00
N THR A 137 -8.48 2.17 10.68
CA THR A 137 -7.77 3.10 11.56
C THR A 137 -7.57 4.47 10.91
N PRO A 138 -8.47 5.45 11.14
CA PRO A 138 -8.39 6.79 10.53
C PRO A 138 -7.11 7.57 10.89
N SER A 139 -6.44 7.23 11.98
CA SER A 139 -5.16 7.85 12.36
C SER A 139 -4.03 7.46 11.40
N LEU A 140 -4.00 6.22 10.91
CA LEU A 140 -3.03 5.77 9.92
C LEU A 140 -3.22 6.49 8.58
N MET A 141 -4.47 6.69 8.15
CA MET A 141 -4.79 7.45 6.94
C MET A 141 -4.21 8.87 6.99
N LYS A 142 -4.45 9.60 8.08
CA LYS A 142 -3.91 10.96 8.27
C LYS A 142 -2.38 10.97 8.27
N GLU A 143 -1.77 9.94 8.86
CA GLU A 143 -0.32 9.82 8.95
C GLU A 143 0.32 9.53 7.58
N ILE A 144 -0.28 8.66 6.76
CA ILE A 144 0.13 8.41 5.36
C ILE A 144 0.14 9.71 4.57
N LEU A 145 -0.98 10.45 4.60
CA LEU A 145 -1.10 11.75 3.92
C LEU A 145 -0.06 12.75 4.41
N ARG A 146 0.20 12.80 5.73
CA ARG A 146 1.21 13.67 6.33
C ARG A 146 2.61 13.34 5.85
N LEU A 147 2.96 12.05 5.76
CA LEU A 147 4.28 11.58 5.30
C LEU A 147 4.50 11.95 3.84
N TYR A 148 3.55 11.65 2.94
CA TYR A 148 3.70 12.00 1.53
C TYR A 148 3.69 13.51 1.28
N SER A 149 2.91 14.27 2.05
CA SER A 149 2.91 15.73 1.99
C SER A 149 4.27 16.30 2.39
N LYS A 150 4.90 15.77 3.45
CA LYS A 150 6.29 16.12 3.82
C LYS A 150 7.31 15.77 2.75
N ALA A 151 7.11 14.66 2.03
CA ALA A 151 7.94 14.25 0.91
C ALA A 151 7.69 15.08 -0.37
N LYS A 152 6.64 15.92 -0.41
CA LYS A 152 6.12 16.59 -1.61
C LYS A 152 5.75 15.62 -2.75
N ALA A 153 5.43 14.37 -2.40
CA ALA A 153 5.08 13.33 -3.35
C ALA A 153 3.58 13.38 -3.68
N HIS A 154 3.16 14.42 -4.42
CA HIS A 154 1.74 14.67 -4.73
C HIS A 154 1.07 13.53 -5.51
N HIS A 155 1.79 12.85 -6.40
CA HIS A 155 1.26 11.71 -7.15
C HIS A 155 0.89 10.52 -6.24
N LEU A 156 1.68 10.23 -5.20
CA LEU A 156 1.36 9.18 -4.23
C LEU A 156 0.14 9.52 -3.38
N ILE A 157 -0.03 10.82 -3.07
CA ILE A 157 -1.25 11.30 -2.39
C ILE A 157 -2.46 11.08 -3.29
N ALA A 158 -2.38 11.44 -4.57
CA ALA A 158 -3.47 11.23 -5.52
C ALA A 158 -3.83 9.74 -5.65
N ASN A 159 -2.83 8.87 -5.81
CA ASN A 159 -3.00 7.42 -5.85
C ASN A 159 -3.67 6.87 -4.58
N PHE A 160 -3.29 7.39 -3.41
CA PHE A 160 -3.88 6.99 -2.15
C PHE A 160 -5.36 7.40 -2.07
N TYR A 161 -5.73 8.61 -2.52
CA TYR A 161 -7.13 9.00 -2.62
C TYR A 161 -7.92 8.13 -3.61
N CYS A 162 -7.33 7.69 -4.71
CA CYS A 162 -7.95 6.72 -5.62
C CYS A 162 -8.21 5.37 -4.93
N ALA A 163 -7.27 4.89 -4.11
CA ALA A 163 -7.45 3.68 -3.32
C ALA A 163 -8.56 3.85 -2.25
N CYS A 164 -8.63 5.01 -1.59
CA CYS A 164 -9.73 5.34 -0.68
C CYS A 164 -11.08 5.31 -1.39
N ALA A 165 -11.19 5.93 -2.57
CA ALA A 165 -12.43 5.92 -3.34
C ALA A 165 -12.86 4.50 -3.74
N GLN A 166 -11.90 3.65 -4.14
CA GLN A 166 -12.18 2.26 -4.48
C GLN A 166 -12.69 1.47 -3.28
N LEU A 167 -12.07 1.66 -2.10
CA LEU A 167 -12.52 1.05 -0.85
C LEU A 167 -13.94 1.48 -0.48
N GLU A 168 -14.27 2.78 -0.59
CA GLU A 168 -15.61 3.30 -0.29
C GLU A 168 -16.70 2.68 -1.20
N ILE A 169 -16.37 2.42 -2.47
CA ILE A 169 -17.28 1.75 -3.40
C ILE A 169 -17.45 0.28 -3.04
N ASP A 170 -16.35 -0.43 -2.77
CA ASP A 170 -16.37 -1.89 -2.60
C ASP A 170 -16.95 -2.30 -1.24
N GLU A 171 -16.60 -1.60 -0.16
CA GLU A 171 -17.02 -1.94 1.21
C GLU A 171 -18.33 -1.25 1.61
N TYR A 172 -18.48 0.04 1.31
CA TYR A 172 -19.59 0.86 1.81
C TYR A 172 -20.65 1.20 0.77
N ARG A 173 -20.38 0.91 -0.52
CA ARG A 173 -21.22 1.31 -1.66
C ARG A 173 -21.54 2.81 -1.65
N ASP A 174 -20.63 3.62 -1.09
CA ASP A 174 -20.79 5.06 -0.91
C ASP A 174 -20.12 5.82 -2.06
N TYR A 175 -20.90 5.98 -3.14
CA TYR A 175 -20.46 6.68 -4.33
C TYR A 175 -20.26 8.19 -4.12
N ASN A 176 -20.93 8.78 -3.11
CA ASN A 176 -20.76 10.18 -2.79
C ASN A 176 -19.35 10.45 -2.24
N LYS A 177 -18.91 9.66 -1.25
CA LYS A 177 -17.54 9.78 -0.72
C LYS A 177 -16.49 9.45 -1.76
N ALA A 178 -16.74 8.46 -2.62
CA ALA A 178 -15.83 8.09 -3.70
C ALA A 178 -15.61 9.24 -4.69
N THR A 179 -16.67 9.95 -5.10
CA THR A 179 -16.55 11.10 -6.01
C THR A 179 -15.79 12.26 -5.38
N LEU A 180 -15.99 12.52 -4.08
CA LEU A 180 -15.21 13.52 -3.34
C LEU A 180 -13.71 13.14 -3.27
N ALA A 181 -13.41 11.88 -2.97
CA ALA A 181 -12.03 11.39 -2.90
C ALA A 181 -11.32 11.48 -4.27
N TRP A 182 -11.97 11.11 -5.37
CA TRP A 182 -11.41 11.34 -6.72
C TRP A 182 -11.24 12.83 -7.04
N GLY A 183 -12.12 13.70 -6.56
CA GLY A 183 -11.97 15.15 -6.69
C GLY A 183 -10.68 15.67 -6.03
N GLU A 184 -10.41 15.21 -4.80
CA GLU A 184 -9.14 15.49 -4.11
C GLU A 184 -7.95 14.94 -4.91
N ALA A 185 -8.03 13.71 -5.42
CA ALA A 185 -6.98 13.10 -6.23
C ALA A 185 -6.63 13.95 -7.47
N ILE A 186 -7.64 14.45 -8.19
CA ILE A 186 -7.44 15.38 -9.32
C ILE A 186 -6.67 16.63 -8.88
N GLY A 187 -7.05 17.23 -7.74
CA GLY A 187 -6.35 18.39 -7.20
C GLY A 187 -4.87 18.12 -6.90
N TYR A 188 -4.54 16.92 -6.42
CA TYR A 188 -3.15 16.51 -6.20
C TYR A 188 -2.39 16.18 -7.49
N TYR A 189 -3.04 15.59 -8.50
CA TYR A 189 -2.41 15.42 -9.82
C TYR A 189 -2.10 16.75 -10.49
N GLN A 190 -2.99 17.74 -10.41
CA GLN A 190 -2.72 19.09 -10.91
C GLN A 190 -1.56 19.77 -10.16
N LYS A 191 -1.47 19.58 -8.85
CA LYS A 191 -0.31 20.04 -8.05
C LYS A 191 0.97 19.32 -8.45
N ALA A 192 0.92 18.01 -8.71
CA ALA A 192 2.07 17.25 -9.21
C ALA A 192 2.54 17.79 -10.57
N ASN A 193 1.61 18.01 -11.50
CA ASN A 193 1.89 18.53 -12.85
C ASN A 193 2.50 19.95 -12.81
N SER A 194 2.05 20.79 -11.87
CA SER A 194 2.54 22.17 -11.72
C SER A 194 3.84 22.31 -10.90
N ALA A 195 4.11 21.41 -9.96
CA ALA A 195 5.29 21.49 -9.08
C ALA A 195 6.63 21.30 -9.82
N ASP A 196 6.64 20.62 -10.96
CA ASP A 196 7.83 20.39 -11.79
C ASP A 196 8.10 21.46 -12.85
N ILE A 197 7.38 22.59 -12.82
CA ILE A 197 7.69 23.76 -13.66
C ILE A 197 8.77 24.58 -12.93
N PRO A 198 10.03 24.65 -13.42
CA PRO A 198 10.94 25.68 -12.96
C PRO A 198 10.29 27.01 -13.33
N LYS A 199 9.98 27.85 -12.35
CA LYS A 199 9.55 29.23 -12.60
C LYS A 199 10.59 29.85 -13.53
N ARG A 200 10.25 30.06 -14.81
CA ARG A 200 11.09 30.83 -15.74
C ARG A 200 11.21 32.24 -15.16
N GLY A 201 12.30 32.49 -14.44
CA GLY A 201 12.76 33.84 -14.14
C GLY A 201 13.14 34.55 -15.45
N PRO A 202 13.17 35.89 -15.46
CA PRO A 202 13.48 36.64 -16.68
C PRO A 202 14.90 36.31 -17.14
N GLN A 203 14.99 35.87 -18.40
CA GLN A 203 16.16 35.62 -19.24
C GLN A 203 17.57 35.76 -18.59
N MET A 204 18.29 34.63 -18.51
CA MET A 204 19.76 34.64 -18.53
C MET A 204 20.27 33.73 -19.64
N SER A 205 21.35 34.18 -20.26
CA SER A 205 21.95 33.71 -21.51
C SER A 205 22.46 32.26 -21.48
N PRO A 206 22.57 31.61 -22.66
CA PRO A 206 22.88 30.20 -22.76
C PRO A 206 24.39 29.96 -22.75
N HIS A 207 25.03 29.81 -21.58
CA HIS A 207 26.38 29.21 -21.55
C HIS A 207 26.90 28.63 -20.24
N PHE A 208 26.05 28.25 -19.27
CA PHE A 208 26.56 27.69 -18.02
C PHE A 208 25.58 26.71 -17.38
N GLY A 209 25.65 25.43 -17.73
CA GLY A 209 24.73 24.44 -17.18
C GLY A 209 25.04 22.95 -17.36
N ASP A 210 26.19 22.57 -17.95
CA ASP A 210 26.54 21.16 -18.19
C ASP A 210 27.22 20.44 -17.01
N ARG A 211 26.94 20.82 -15.76
CA ARG A 211 27.69 20.27 -14.61
C ARG A 211 26.92 19.77 -13.39
N ILE A 212 25.58 19.70 -13.43
CA ILE A 212 24.83 19.02 -12.37
C ILE A 212 23.70 18.23 -13.01
N GLY A 213 23.87 16.90 -13.08
CA GLY A 213 22.88 15.96 -13.63
C GLY A 213 21.60 15.86 -12.80
N LEU A 214 20.80 16.93 -12.81
CA LEU A 214 19.45 17.01 -12.24
C LEU A 214 18.44 17.48 -13.30
N GLY A 215 18.62 17.03 -14.53
CA GLY A 215 17.61 17.13 -15.58
C GLY A 215 17.25 15.72 -16.04
N GLY A 216 16.21 15.11 -15.47
CA GLY A 216 15.52 14.02 -16.18
C GLY A 216 15.16 14.51 -17.58
N ASN A 217 15.28 13.64 -18.58
CA ASN A 217 15.11 13.99 -19.99
C ASN A 217 13.76 14.70 -20.19
N LEU A 218 13.72 15.78 -20.99
CA LEU A 218 12.46 16.47 -21.29
C LEU A 218 11.39 15.52 -21.84
N GLN A 219 11.81 14.48 -22.57
CA GLN A 219 10.95 13.43 -23.11
C GLN A 219 10.24 12.64 -21.99
N GLU A 220 10.99 12.12 -21.01
CA GLU A 220 10.45 11.38 -19.86
C GLU A 220 9.52 12.26 -19.02
N LYS A 221 9.88 13.53 -18.82
CA LYS A 221 9.03 14.50 -18.13
C LYS A 221 7.76 14.88 -18.91
N MET A 222 7.76 14.74 -20.23
CA MET A 222 6.58 14.96 -21.08
C MET A 222 5.66 13.73 -21.08
N GLU A 223 6.22 12.52 -21.14
CA GLU A 223 5.48 11.25 -21.02
C GLU A 223 4.86 11.09 -19.61
N GLU A 224 5.58 11.46 -18.54
CA GLU A 224 5.02 11.49 -17.18
C GLU A 224 3.87 12.50 -17.01
N ARG A 225 3.89 13.62 -17.74
CA ARG A 225 2.81 14.62 -17.74
C ARG A 225 1.59 14.15 -18.51
N GLU A 226 1.81 13.54 -19.67
CA GLU A 226 0.75 12.94 -20.49
C GLU A 226 0.00 11.89 -19.66
N ASN A 227 0.73 11.08 -18.88
CA ASN A 227 0.14 10.15 -17.92
C ASN A 227 -0.72 10.87 -16.86
N TYR A 228 -0.32 12.01 -16.29
CA TYR A 228 -1.14 12.71 -15.29
C TYR A 228 -2.41 13.32 -15.88
N ASP A 229 -2.35 13.91 -17.08
CA ASP A 229 -3.53 14.51 -17.71
C ASP A 229 -4.54 13.44 -18.16
N GLU A 230 -4.06 12.30 -18.66
CA GLU A 230 -4.88 11.11 -18.91
C GLU A 230 -5.53 10.59 -17.62
N ASN A 231 -4.78 10.47 -16.53
CA ASN A 231 -5.31 10.06 -15.23
C ASN A 231 -6.38 11.04 -14.71
N ILE A 232 -6.17 12.35 -14.89
CA ILE A 232 -7.18 13.36 -14.53
C ILE A 232 -8.45 13.19 -15.37
N ALA A 233 -8.31 12.97 -16.69
CA ALA A 233 -9.46 12.75 -17.57
C ALA A 233 -10.24 11.49 -17.18
N ASP A 234 -9.54 10.39 -16.92
CA ASP A 234 -10.14 9.13 -16.46
C ASP A 234 -10.89 9.32 -15.13
N LEU A 235 -10.29 10.01 -14.15
CA LEU A 235 -10.94 10.31 -12.87
C LEU A 235 -12.18 11.19 -13.03
N ARG A 236 -12.14 12.18 -13.92
CA ARG A 236 -13.32 13.03 -14.20
C ARG A 236 -14.47 12.22 -14.76
N GLU A 237 -14.17 11.29 -15.66
CA GLU A 237 -15.19 10.42 -16.23
C GLU A 237 -15.77 9.47 -15.18
N ARG A 238 -14.92 8.90 -14.31
CA ARG A 238 -15.39 8.10 -13.17
C ARG A 238 -16.29 8.90 -12.23
N ILE A 239 -15.92 10.15 -11.92
CA ILE A 239 -16.74 11.05 -11.10
C ILE A 239 -18.09 11.29 -11.77
N ARG A 240 -18.12 11.55 -13.08
CA ARG A 240 -19.36 11.77 -13.84
C ARG A 240 -20.31 10.59 -13.69
N LEU A 241 -19.82 9.37 -13.98
CA LEU A 241 -20.61 8.14 -13.94
C LEU A 241 -21.10 7.81 -12.53
N ALA A 242 -20.22 7.88 -11.53
CA ALA A 242 -20.56 7.62 -10.14
C ALA A 242 -21.54 8.65 -9.57
N SER A 243 -21.43 9.93 -9.97
CA SER A 243 -22.38 10.98 -9.55
C SER A 243 -23.78 10.75 -10.10
N VAL A 244 -23.90 10.23 -11.33
CA VAL A 244 -25.20 9.83 -11.89
C VAL A 244 -25.81 8.70 -11.05
N PHE A 245 -25.03 7.67 -10.74
CA PHE A 245 -25.53 6.55 -9.95
C PHE A 245 -25.88 6.95 -8.51
N ASP A 246 -25.04 7.76 -7.84
CA ASP A 246 -25.35 8.36 -6.54
C ASP A 246 -26.64 9.19 -6.58
N GLY A 247 -26.88 9.91 -7.69
CA GLY A 247 -28.13 10.63 -7.94
C GLY A 247 -29.37 9.72 -8.00
N VAL A 248 -29.23 8.55 -8.63
CA VAL A 248 -30.30 7.55 -8.72
C VAL A 248 -30.57 6.93 -7.34
N VAL A 249 -29.53 6.44 -6.65
CA VAL A 249 -29.65 5.81 -5.33
C VAL A 249 -30.16 6.81 -4.28
N GLY A 250 -29.72 8.06 -4.35
CA GLY A 250 -30.17 9.15 -3.48
C GLY A 250 -31.56 9.70 -3.81
N GLY A 251 -32.27 9.17 -4.81
CA GLY A 251 -33.63 9.57 -5.18
C GLY A 251 -33.73 10.97 -5.80
N ARG A 252 -32.63 11.54 -6.29
CA ARG A 252 -32.62 12.85 -6.98
C ARG A 252 -33.09 12.76 -8.43
N MET A 253 -33.19 11.55 -8.98
CA MET A 253 -33.54 11.26 -10.37
C MET A 253 -34.89 10.51 -10.50
N LYS A 254 -35.87 10.83 -9.65
CA LYS A 254 -37.18 10.15 -9.65
C LYS A 254 -37.90 10.27 -10.99
N GLY A 255 -38.34 9.15 -11.54
CA GLY A 255 -38.98 9.02 -12.84
C GLY A 255 -38.01 8.74 -13.99
N GLU A 256 -36.70 8.89 -13.79
CA GLU A 256 -35.67 8.63 -14.79
C GLU A 256 -34.71 7.50 -14.37
N GLU A 257 -34.93 6.85 -13.22
CA GLU A 257 -33.99 5.90 -12.62
C GLU A 257 -33.64 4.76 -13.57
N GLU A 258 -34.66 4.15 -14.18
CA GLU A 258 -34.50 3.05 -15.15
C GLU A 258 -33.64 3.48 -16.35
N GLN A 259 -33.96 4.64 -16.93
CA GLN A 259 -33.25 5.14 -18.10
C GLN A 259 -31.78 5.43 -17.78
N LYS A 260 -31.51 6.07 -16.64
CA LYS A 260 -30.13 6.39 -16.22
C LYS A 260 -29.32 5.13 -15.91
N CYS A 261 -29.90 4.16 -15.21
CA CYS A 261 -29.22 2.89 -14.92
C CYS A 261 -28.91 2.09 -16.20
N ARG A 262 -29.82 2.08 -17.19
CA ARG A 262 -29.54 1.43 -18.48
C ARG A 262 -28.43 2.12 -19.25
N GLN A 263 -28.45 3.45 -19.31
CA GLN A 263 -27.36 4.23 -19.91
C GLN A 263 -26.01 3.91 -19.25
N LEU A 264 -25.95 3.82 -17.92
CA LEU A 264 -24.73 3.44 -17.21
C LEU A 264 -24.24 2.03 -17.58
N LEU A 265 -25.15 1.06 -17.79
CA LEU A 265 -24.77 -0.30 -18.18
C LEU A 265 -24.30 -0.41 -19.65
N GLU A 266 -24.62 0.57 -20.49
CA GLU A 266 -24.14 0.66 -21.87
C GLU A 266 -22.74 1.28 -21.96
N GLU A 267 -22.30 2.00 -20.93
CA GLU A 267 -20.99 2.66 -20.90
C GLU A 267 -19.84 1.63 -20.82
N PRO A 268 -18.87 1.68 -21.75
CA PRO A 268 -17.76 0.73 -21.78
C PRO A 268 -16.85 0.94 -20.56
N GLY A 269 -16.58 -0.14 -19.83
CA GLY A 269 -15.69 -0.09 -18.66
C GLY A 269 -16.29 0.59 -17.43
N ILE A 270 -17.63 0.68 -17.35
CA ILE A 270 -18.36 1.27 -16.21
C ILE A 270 -17.87 0.75 -14.85
N ASP A 271 -17.42 -0.51 -14.74
CA ASP A 271 -16.90 -1.11 -13.49
C ASP A 271 -15.72 -0.36 -12.86
N ARG A 272 -15.00 0.49 -13.61
CA ARG A 272 -13.94 1.36 -13.09
C ARG A 272 -14.47 2.54 -12.27
N ALA A 273 -15.76 2.88 -12.44
CA ALA A 273 -16.46 3.97 -11.79
C ALA A 273 -17.60 3.48 -10.89
N VAL A 274 -18.40 2.54 -11.39
CA VAL A 274 -19.58 1.98 -10.75
C VAL A 274 -19.64 0.49 -11.02
N ARG A 275 -19.64 -0.32 -9.96
CA ARG A 275 -19.83 -1.77 -10.07
C ARG A 275 -21.16 -2.09 -10.77
N THR A 276 -21.10 -2.82 -11.88
CA THR A 276 -22.27 -3.29 -12.64
C THR A 276 -23.26 -4.06 -11.77
N VAL A 277 -22.75 -4.85 -10.84
CA VAL A 277 -23.52 -5.57 -9.83
C VAL A 277 -24.43 -4.65 -9.03
N HIS A 278 -23.92 -3.48 -8.59
CA HIS A 278 -24.71 -2.54 -7.79
C HIS A 278 -25.83 -1.91 -8.62
N VAL A 279 -25.56 -1.59 -9.89
CA VAL A 279 -26.57 -1.04 -10.81
C VAL A 279 -27.67 -2.07 -11.10
N ARG A 280 -27.30 -3.33 -11.35
CA ARG A 280 -28.25 -4.42 -11.60
C ARG A 280 -29.08 -4.76 -10.35
N ALA A 281 -28.46 -4.78 -9.18
CA ALA A 281 -29.17 -4.98 -7.92
C ALA A 281 -30.19 -3.86 -7.65
N TYR A 282 -29.83 -2.62 -7.95
CA TYR A 282 -30.76 -1.49 -7.87
C TYR A 282 -31.93 -1.63 -8.85
N LEU A 283 -31.66 -1.95 -10.12
CA LEU A 283 -32.70 -2.19 -11.14
C LEU A 283 -33.63 -3.35 -10.76
N CYS A 284 -33.09 -4.44 -10.20
CA CYS A 284 -33.89 -5.53 -9.66
C CYS A 284 -34.89 -5.03 -8.60
N GLY A 285 -34.42 -4.23 -7.63
CA GLY A 285 -35.29 -3.62 -6.61
C GLY A 285 -36.33 -2.67 -7.20
N LEU A 286 -35.96 -1.91 -8.22
CA LEU A 286 -36.87 -0.99 -8.92
C LEU A 286 -38.00 -1.76 -9.62
N TYR A 287 -37.68 -2.77 -10.43
CA TYR A 287 -38.71 -3.58 -11.11
C TYR A 287 -39.55 -4.40 -10.14
N TYR A 288 -38.95 -4.88 -9.05
CA TYR A 288 -39.70 -5.52 -7.97
C TYR A 288 -40.75 -4.58 -7.39
N SER A 289 -40.43 -3.29 -7.22
CA SER A 289 -41.38 -2.28 -6.73
C SER A 289 -42.52 -1.98 -7.72
N PHE A 290 -42.27 -2.19 -9.01
CA PHE A 290 -43.27 -2.07 -10.09
C PHE A 290 -44.01 -3.38 -10.38
N GLU A 291 -43.71 -4.46 -9.66
CA GLU A 291 -44.25 -5.80 -9.90
C GLU A 291 -43.96 -6.33 -11.33
N ASP A 292 -42.92 -5.82 -11.99
CA ASP A 292 -42.45 -6.32 -13.28
C ASP A 292 -41.48 -7.49 -13.04
N TRP A 293 -42.06 -8.65 -12.71
CA TRP A 293 -41.33 -9.86 -12.31
C TRP A 293 -40.36 -10.35 -13.38
N ARG A 294 -40.73 -10.20 -14.66
CA ARG A 294 -39.92 -10.65 -15.79
C ARG A 294 -38.61 -9.86 -15.88
N LYS A 295 -38.69 -8.53 -15.89
CA LYS A 295 -37.48 -7.69 -15.93
C LYS A 295 -36.65 -7.82 -14.65
N ALA A 296 -37.31 -7.94 -13.49
CA ALA A 296 -36.61 -8.19 -12.24
C ALA A 296 -35.78 -9.49 -12.32
N TYR A 297 -36.36 -10.57 -12.84
CA TYR A 297 -35.67 -11.85 -13.00
C TYR A 297 -34.54 -11.81 -14.03
N GLU A 298 -34.66 -11.05 -15.12
CA GLU A 298 -33.57 -10.86 -16.08
C GLU A 298 -32.29 -10.31 -15.39
N HIS A 299 -32.45 -9.37 -14.45
CA HIS A 299 -31.33 -8.86 -13.67
C HIS A 299 -30.81 -9.87 -12.64
N VAL A 300 -31.70 -10.61 -11.97
CA VAL A 300 -31.33 -11.69 -11.03
C VAL A 300 -30.51 -12.78 -11.72
N ALA A 301 -30.95 -13.26 -12.89
CA ALA A 301 -30.27 -14.32 -13.62
C ALA A 301 -28.84 -13.92 -14.02
N VAL A 302 -28.62 -12.66 -14.40
CA VAL A 302 -27.27 -12.14 -14.68
C VAL A 302 -26.43 -12.08 -13.40
N LEU A 303 -27.00 -11.59 -12.30
CA LEU A 303 -26.32 -11.54 -11.00
C LEU A 303 -25.94 -12.93 -10.50
N GLU A 304 -26.82 -13.93 -10.63
CA GLU A 304 -26.56 -15.32 -10.24
C GLU A 304 -25.46 -15.96 -11.07
N ARG A 305 -25.41 -15.66 -12.37
CA ARG A 305 -24.33 -16.11 -13.24
C ARG A 305 -22.97 -15.51 -12.84
N GLU A 306 -22.96 -14.25 -12.42
CA GLU A 306 -21.72 -13.52 -12.08
C GLU A 306 -21.24 -13.78 -10.64
N LEU A 307 -22.17 -13.98 -9.70
CA LEU A 307 -21.88 -14.02 -8.25
C LEU A 307 -22.21 -15.37 -7.59
N GLY A 308 -22.97 -16.24 -8.25
CA GLY A 308 -23.44 -17.51 -7.69
C GLY A 308 -24.19 -17.32 -6.38
N ARG A 309 -23.77 -18.03 -5.31
CA ARG A 309 -24.39 -17.96 -3.98
C ARG A 309 -24.28 -16.57 -3.32
N ARG A 310 -23.39 -15.70 -3.80
CA ARG A 310 -23.18 -14.35 -3.23
C ARG A 310 -24.23 -13.32 -3.64
N VAL A 311 -25.17 -13.65 -4.52
CA VAL A 311 -26.27 -12.73 -4.90
C VAL A 311 -27.05 -12.24 -3.68
N SER A 312 -27.18 -13.07 -2.64
CA SER A 312 -27.87 -12.68 -1.41
C SER A 312 -27.19 -11.55 -0.62
N GLU A 313 -25.93 -11.21 -0.91
CA GLU A 313 -25.24 -10.02 -0.36
C GLU A 313 -25.75 -8.70 -0.99
N TYR A 314 -26.45 -8.79 -2.12
CA TYR A 314 -26.89 -7.63 -2.91
C TYR A 314 -28.41 -7.53 -3.02
N VAL A 315 -29.12 -8.66 -3.07
CA VAL A 315 -30.58 -8.73 -3.16
C VAL A 315 -31.10 -9.63 -2.03
N SER A 316 -32.14 -9.20 -1.31
CA SER A 316 -32.66 -9.98 -0.17
C SER A 316 -33.23 -11.33 -0.61
N ARG A 317 -33.09 -12.35 0.24
CA ARG A 317 -33.60 -13.71 -0.05
C ARG A 317 -35.11 -13.71 -0.31
N ASP A 318 -35.88 -12.97 0.49
CA ASP A 318 -37.33 -12.83 0.29
C ASP A 318 -37.69 -12.25 -1.08
N MET A 319 -36.90 -11.29 -1.56
CA MET A 319 -37.10 -10.69 -2.89
C MET A 319 -36.80 -11.72 -3.99
N LEU A 320 -35.68 -12.44 -3.88
CA LEU A 320 -35.29 -13.48 -4.83
C LEU A 320 -36.35 -14.57 -4.92
N ASP A 321 -36.81 -15.09 -3.78
CA ASP A 321 -37.80 -16.17 -3.71
C ASP A 321 -39.14 -15.75 -4.27
N ARG A 322 -39.56 -14.50 -4.01
CA ARG A 322 -40.79 -13.97 -4.58
C ARG A 322 -40.68 -13.80 -6.10
N ILE A 323 -39.59 -13.22 -6.61
CA ILE A 323 -39.37 -13.06 -8.06
C ILE A 323 -39.41 -14.42 -8.75
N ARG A 324 -38.70 -15.42 -8.22
CA ARG A 324 -38.66 -16.79 -8.78
C ARG A 324 -40.04 -17.43 -8.83
N ARG A 325 -40.81 -17.30 -7.74
CA ARG A 325 -42.18 -17.83 -7.64
C ARG A 325 -43.10 -17.22 -8.69
N GLU A 326 -43.09 -15.90 -8.85
CA GLU A 326 -43.98 -15.19 -9.77
C GLU A 326 -43.62 -15.41 -11.25
N VAL A 327 -42.33 -15.61 -11.57
CA VAL A 327 -41.90 -15.95 -12.94
C VAL A 327 -42.16 -17.43 -13.28
N GLY A 328 -42.58 -18.25 -12.30
CA GLY A 328 -42.82 -19.68 -12.50
C GLY A 328 -41.53 -20.48 -12.65
N VAL A 329 -40.39 -19.89 -12.31
CA VAL A 329 -39.13 -20.61 -12.10
C VAL A 329 -39.18 -21.11 -10.67
N GLY A 330 -40.04 -22.11 -10.43
CA GLY A 330 -40.08 -22.83 -9.16
C GLY A 330 -38.67 -23.33 -8.82
N GLY A 331 -38.27 -23.14 -7.56
CA GLY A 331 -36.91 -23.41 -7.08
C GLY A 331 -36.37 -24.72 -7.65
N VAL A 332 -35.34 -24.60 -8.48
CA VAL A 332 -34.54 -25.75 -8.88
C VAL A 332 -33.65 -26.04 -7.68
N ASP A 333 -34.09 -27.03 -6.91
CA ASP A 333 -33.36 -27.87 -5.97
C ASP A 333 -32.04 -27.29 -5.45
N GLU A 334 -32.10 -26.77 -4.21
CA GLU A 334 -30.90 -26.60 -3.37
C GLU A 334 -30.20 -27.95 -3.07
N ASP A 335 -30.77 -29.09 -3.46
CA ASP A 335 -30.28 -30.44 -3.14
C ASP A 335 -29.44 -31.13 -4.24
N VAL A 336 -29.18 -30.51 -5.39
CA VAL A 336 -28.41 -31.18 -6.49
C VAL A 336 -26.91 -30.83 -6.50
N PHE A 337 -26.46 -29.89 -5.67
CA PHE A 337 -25.03 -29.54 -5.60
C PHE A 337 -24.23 -30.31 -4.53
N ASP A 338 -24.87 -31.05 -3.64
CA ASP A 338 -24.19 -31.82 -2.60
C ASP A 338 -23.72 -33.21 -3.06
N GLU A 339 -24.07 -33.68 -4.27
CA GLU A 339 -23.59 -34.98 -4.81
C GLU A 339 -22.31 -34.90 -5.66
N ILE A 340 -21.67 -33.73 -5.81
CA ILE A 340 -20.44 -33.60 -6.62
C ILE A 340 -19.16 -33.40 -5.76
N GLU A 341 -19.27 -33.19 -4.45
CA GLU A 341 -18.08 -33.11 -3.58
C GLU A 341 -17.61 -34.46 -2.99
N ASP A 342 -18.37 -35.54 -3.15
CA ASP A 342 -17.96 -36.88 -2.67
C ASP A 342 -17.25 -37.75 -3.75
N LEU A 343 -16.84 -37.16 -4.87
CA LEU A 343 -16.14 -37.88 -5.96
C LEU A 343 -14.87 -37.18 -6.50
N CYS A 344 -14.18 -36.35 -5.70
CA CYS A 344 -12.81 -35.91 -6.01
C CYS A 344 -11.87 -36.00 -4.81
#